data_AF-A0A935D275-F1
#
_entry.id   AF-A0A935D275-F1
#
_cell.length_a   1.000
_cell.length_b   1.000
_cell.length_c   1.000
_cell.angle_alpha   90.00
_cell.angle_beta   90.00
_cell.angle_gamma   90.00
#
_symmetry.space_group_name_H-M   'P 1'
#
loop_
_entity.id
_entity.type
_entity.pdbx_description
1 polymer ?
#
loop_
_entity_poly.entity_id
_entity_poly.type
_entity_poly.pdbx_seq_one_letter_code
_entity_poly.pdbx_strand_id
1 'polypeptide(L)'
;MTAQSPERFSSAHATFQPGAWRVYGLIRGAPTEANHGWGERAEDGRRVKVYRADPGAPPATTSANWKGYTEVLHLGADGRLTLVRFDYASRELPSRVVNERITGDFFLVLKATFRGPRLYVRFRDGVLEDAAAWLHEESTPGTFERTLREGAHPDFPDAPEH
;
A
#
# COMPACT_ATOMS: atom_id res chain seq x y z
N MET A 1 -9.64 13.09 -14.65
CA MET A 1 -9.41 12.12 -13.55
C MET A 1 -8.17 12.53 -12.80
N THR A 2 -8.30 12.90 -11.53
CA THR A 2 -7.19 13.27 -10.67
C THR A 2 -6.57 12.03 -10.04
N ALA A 3 -5.24 12.03 -9.96
CA ALA A 3 -4.46 10.92 -9.41
C ALA A 3 -4.57 10.91 -7.89
N GLN A 4 -4.83 9.74 -7.29
CA GLN A 4 -4.69 9.56 -5.85
C GLN A 4 -3.24 9.86 -5.45
N SER A 5 -3.03 10.70 -4.44
CA SER A 5 -1.72 10.92 -3.86
C SER A 5 -1.21 9.63 -3.20
N PRO A 6 0.05 9.23 -3.45
CA PRO A 6 0.63 8.09 -2.77
C PRO A 6 0.82 8.36 -1.27
N GLU A 7 0.91 7.28 -0.51
CA GLU A 7 1.29 7.30 0.90
C GLU A 7 2.76 7.68 1.07
N ARG A 8 3.09 8.24 2.23
CA ARG A 8 4.48 8.50 2.60
C ARG A 8 5.07 7.23 3.18
N PHE A 9 6.18 6.77 2.63
CA PHE A 9 6.81 5.52 3.01
C PHE A 9 8.31 5.70 3.22
N SER A 10 8.83 5.05 4.25
CA SER A 10 10.25 4.92 4.53
C SER A 10 10.57 3.48 4.88
N SER A 11 11.77 3.01 4.55
CA SER A 11 12.23 1.65 4.84
C SER A 11 13.60 1.68 5.47
N ALA A 12 13.75 0.96 6.59
CA ALA A 12 15.03 0.56 7.17
C ALA A 12 15.35 -0.91 6.88
N HIS A 13 14.51 -1.59 6.09
CA HIS A 13 14.71 -2.99 5.72
C HIS A 13 15.82 -3.12 4.69
N ALA A 14 16.75 -4.06 4.90
CA ALA A 14 17.93 -4.22 4.06
C ALA A 14 17.58 -4.49 2.59
N THR A 15 16.60 -5.37 2.35
CA THR A 15 16.28 -5.87 1.01
C THR A 15 15.04 -5.24 0.38
N PHE A 16 14.33 -4.35 1.10
CA PHE A 16 13.09 -3.73 0.59
C PHE A 16 13.29 -2.23 0.36
N GLN A 17 13.57 -1.88 -0.89
CA GLN A 17 13.78 -0.50 -1.32
C GLN A 17 12.89 -0.20 -2.54
N PRO A 18 11.80 0.55 -2.39
CA PRO A 18 10.79 0.66 -3.47
C PRO A 18 11.25 1.50 -4.68
N GLY A 19 12.37 2.23 -4.59
CA GLY A 19 12.89 3.01 -5.71
C GLY A 19 11.88 4.02 -6.27
N ALA A 20 11.50 3.87 -7.54
CA ALA A 20 10.47 4.70 -8.19
C ALA A 20 9.03 4.31 -7.81
N TRP A 21 8.82 3.12 -7.24
CA TRP A 21 7.51 2.67 -6.83
C TRP A 21 7.03 3.45 -5.59
N ARG A 22 5.74 3.73 -5.54
CA ARG A 22 5.09 4.48 -4.46
C ARG A 22 3.99 3.64 -3.85
N VAL A 23 3.79 3.78 -2.54
CA VAL A 23 2.70 3.10 -1.83
C VAL A 23 1.39 3.82 -2.12
N TYR A 24 0.34 3.06 -2.43
CA TYR A 24 -1.01 3.59 -2.65
C TYR A 24 -2.04 3.08 -1.62
N GLY A 25 -1.63 2.16 -0.76
CA GLY A 25 -2.42 1.71 0.36
C GLY A 25 -2.04 0.33 0.86
N LEU A 26 -2.84 -0.14 1.81
CA LEU A 26 -2.75 -1.46 2.41
C LEU A 26 -4.07 -2.19 2.20
N ILE A 27 -4.06 -3.50 1.95
CA ILE A 27 -5.27 -4.31 1.78
C ILE A 27 -5.23 -5.58 2.63
N ARG A 28 -6.41 -6.03 3.09
CA ARG A 28 -6.65 -7.40 3.60
C ARG A 28 -7.23 -8.28 2.50
N GLY A 29 -7.00 -9.58 2.61
CA GLY A 29 -7.44 -10.56 1.62
C GLY A 29 -6.59 -10.49 0.34
N ALA A 30 -6.63 -11.57 -0.44
CA ALA A 30 -5.90 -11.63 -1.70
C ALA A 30 -6.47 -10.61 -2.71
N PRO A 31 -5.61 -9.91 -3.48
CA PRO A 31 -6.07 -9.12 -4.61
C PRO A 31 -6.68 -10.06 -5.67
N THR A 32 -7.82 -9.67 -6.24
CA THR A 32 -8.48 -10.41 -7.31
C THR A 32 -9.07 -9.45 -8.32
N GLU A 33 -9.44 -9.94 -9.49
CA GLU A 33 -10.19 -9.15 -10.48
C GLU A 33 -11.54 -8.67 -9.91
N ALA A 34 -12.25 -9.55 -9.20
CA ALA A 34 -13.55 -9.27 -8.59
C ALA A 34 -13.49 -8.13 -7.55
N ASN A 35 -12.37 -7.97 -6.83
CA ASN A 35 -12.18 -6.85 -5.90
C ASN A 35 -11.38 -5.68 -6.50
N HIS A 36 -11.14 -5.70 -7.81
CA HIS A 36 -10.34 -4.72 -8.56
C HIS A 36 -8.94 -4.48 -7.99
N GLY A 37 -8.37 -5.46 -7.30
CA GLY A 37 -7.08 -5.37 -6.62
C GLY A 37 -7.09 -4.55 -5.33
N TRP A 38 -8.25 -4.31 -4.73
CA TRP A 38 -8.38 -3.47 -3.52
C TRP A 38 -8.79 -4.23 -2.26
N GLY A 39 -8.63 -5.56 -2.29
CA GLY A 39 -8.79 -6.44 -1.15
C GLY A 39 -10.25 -6.70 -0.79
N GLU A 40 -10.41 -7.38 0.34
CA GLU A 40 -11.69 -7.82 0.86
C GLU A 40 -12.60 -6.65 1.28
N ARG A 41 -13.91 -6.87 1.16
CA ARG A 41 -14.94 -5.99 1.66
C ARG A 41 -15.74 -6.69 2.76
N ALA A 42 -16.07 -5.94 3.80
CA ALA A 42 -17.03 -6.36 4.81
C ALA A 42 -18.45 -6.41 4.23
N GLU A 43 -19.38 -7.00 4.97
CA GLU A 43 -20.80 -7.12 4.59
C GLU A 43 -21.46 -5.77 4.29
N ASP A 44 -21.03 -4.70 4.97
CA ASP A 44 -21.50 -3.33 4.75
C ASP A 44 -20.91 -2.67 3.47
N GLY A 45 -20.14 -3.43 2.69
CA GLY A 45 -19.51 -3.01 1.44
C GLY A 45 -18.24 -2.17 1.62
N ARG A 46 -17.84 -1.84 2.85
CA ARG A 46 -16.59 -1.12 3.13
C ARG A 46 -15.40 -2.07 3.04
N ARG A 47 -14.22 -1.52 2.72
CA ARG A 47 -12.98 -2.29 2.74
C ARG A 47 -12.65 -2.74 4.16
N VAL A 48 -12.21 -3.99 4.30
CA VAL A 48 -11.71 -4.50 5.58
C VAL A 48 -10.48 -3.69 6.00
N LYS A 49 -10.50 -3.16 7.22
CA LYS A 49 -9.42 -2.32 7.74
C LYS A 49 -8.14 -3.14 7.97
N VAL A 50 -7.00 -2.57 7.62
CA VAL A 50 -5.69 -3.20 7.89
C VAL A 50 -5.16 -2.84 9.28
N TYR A 51 -5.48 -1.66 9.79
CA TYR A 51 -5.06 -1.14 11.10
C TYR A 51 -6.27 -0.63 11.91
N ARG A 52 -6.09 -0.47 13.22
CA ARG A 52 -7.15 -0.03 14.14
C ARG A 52 -7.25 1.49 14.26
N ALA A 53 -6.12 2.19 14.10
CA ALA A 53 -6.01 3.63 14.21
C ALA A 53 -7.08 4.35 13.38
N ASP A 54 -7.76 5.27 14.04
CA ASP A 54 -8.78 6.10 13.40
C ASP A 54 -8.17 7.43 12.95
N PRO A 55 -8.21 7.79 11.66
CA PRO A 55 -7.82 9.12 11.20
C PRO A 55 -8.80 10.21 11.65
N GLY A 56 -9.97 9.86 12.19
CA GLY A 56 -11.05 10.80 12.53
C GLY A 56 -11.84 11.24 11.29
N ALA A 57 -12.48 12.40 11.38
CA ALA A 57 -13.27 12.99 10.30
C ALA A 57 -12.50 14.16 9.66
N PRO A 58 -11.66 13.91 8.63
CA PRO A 58 -10.90 14.96 7.97
C PRO A 58 -11.86 15.97 7.29
N PRO A 59 -11.72 17.28 7.56
CA PRO A 59 -12.65 18.32 7.15
C PRO A 59 -12.49 18.74 5.68
N ALA A 60 -11.37 18.36 5.05
CA ALA A 60 -11.06 18.71 3.67
C ALA A 60 -10.60 17.46 2.92
N THR A 61 -11.25 17.22 1.78
CA THR A 61 -10.83 16.22 0.80
C THR A 61 -10.58 16.93 -0.52
N THR A 62 -9.69 16.39 -1.35
CA THR A 62 -9.45 16.90 -2.70
C THR A 62 -9.69 15.80 -3.69
N SER A 63 -9.86 16.14 -4.97
CA SER A 63 -10.07 15.11 -5.99
C SER A 63 -8.84 14.19 -6.18
N ALA A 64 -7.66 14.61 -5.68
CA ALA A 64 -6.44 13.80 -5.61
C ALA A 64 -6.26 13.08 -4.26
N ASN A 65 -7.04 13.40 -3.23
CA ASN A 65 -7.03 12.72 -1.94
C ASN A 65 -8.43 12.75 -1.32
N TRP A 66 -9.27 11.79 -1.71
CA TRP A 66 -10.62 11.65 -1.17
C TRP A 66 -10.65 11.20 0.29
N LYS A 67 -9.55 10.62 0.81
CA LYS A 67 -9.43 10.29 2.23
C LYS A 67 -9.27 11.54 3.09
N GLY A 68 -8.71 12.62 2.54
CA GLY A 68 -8.39 13.85 3.27
C GLY A 68 -7.13 13.76 4.15
N TYR A 69 -6.49 12.59 4.18
CA TYR A 69 -5.22 12.34 4.86
C TYR A 69 -4.31 11.41 4.05
N THR A 70 -3.04 11.38 4.42
CA THR A 70 -2.01 10.49 3.89
C THR A 70 -1.41 9.70 5.04
N GLU A 71 -1.28 8.40 4.86
CA GLU A 71 -0.64 7.49 5.80
C GLU A 71 0.87 7.70 5.73
N VAL A 72 1.51 7.83 6.89
CA VAL A 72 2.96 7.81 7.02
C VAL A 72 3.39 6.47 7.57
N LEU A 73 4.01 5.68 6.71
CA LEU A 73 4.38 4.29 6.96
C LEU A 73 5.90 4.15 7.10
N HIS A 74 6.33 3.29 8.01
CA HIS A 74 7.73 2.93 8.22
C HIS A 74 7.88 1.42 8.27
N LEU A 75 8.67 0.85 7.36
CA LEU A 75 9.09 -0.54 7.42
C LEU A 75 10.40 -0.63 8.22
N GLY A 76 10.34 -1.30 9.37
CA GLY A 76 11.50 -1.53 10.22
C GLY A 76 12.47 -2.55 9.64
N ALA A 77 13.69 -2.58 10.18
CA ALA A 77 14.70 -3.58 9.84
C ALA A 77 14.27 -5.02 10.19
N ASP A 78 13.31 -5.18 11.11
CA ASP A 78 12.69 -6.45 11.50
C ASP A 78 11.58 -6.92 10.54
N GLY A 79 11.44 -6.28 9.37
CA GLY A 79 10.44 -6.61 8.37
C GLY A 79 9.01 -6.22 8.76
N ARG A 80 8.83 -5.43 9.83
CA ARG A 80 7.50 -5.11 10.36
C ARG A 80 7.09 -3.70 10.00
N LEU A 81 5.84 -3.55 9.55
CA LEU A 81 5.31 -2.27 9.11
C LEU A 81 4.64 -1.52 10.27
N THR A 82 4.95 -0.23 10.41
CA THR A 82 4.35 0.67 11.40
C THR A 82 3.64 1.81 10.67
N LEU A 83 2.38 2.04 11.03
CA LEU A 83 1.69 3.28 10.75
C LEU A 83 2.11 4.31 11.80
N VAL A 84 2.93 5.27 11.40
CA VAL A 84 3.52 6.25 12.30
C VAL A 84 2.51 7.34 12.64
N ARG A 85 1.88 7.92 11.61
CA ARG A 85 0.94 9.03 11.75
C ARG A 85 0.06 9.18 10.51
N PHE A 86 -0.98 10.00 10.65
CA PHE A 86 -1.74 10.56 9.55
C PHE A 86 -1.34 12.02 9.33
N ASP A 87 -1.02 12.39 8.11
CA ASP A 87 -0.81 13.79 7.70
C ASP A 87 -2.07 14.27 6.94
N TYR A 88 -2.68 15.36 7.39
CA TYR A 88 -3.91 15.89 6.78
C TYR A 88 -3.62 16.88 5.66
N ALA A 89 -4.52 16.95 4.67
CA ALA A 89 -4.41 17.94 3.61
C ALA A 89 -4.68 19.38 4.10
N SER A 90 -5.52 19.52 5.12
CA SER A 90 -5.76 20.82 5.78
C SER A 90 -4.54 21.23 6.59
N ARG A 91 -4.02 22.43 6.34
CA ARG A 91 -2.89 23.00 7.09
C ARG A 91 -3.23 23.35 8.54
N GLU A 92 -4.52 23.46 8.85
CA GLU A 92 -5.02 23.78 10.19
C GLU A 92 -5.07 22.55 11.11
N LEU A 93 -5.02 21.35 10.53
CA LEU A 93 -5.00 20.11 11.30
C LEU A 93 -3.57 19.62 11.52
N PRO A 94 -3.13 19.47 12.78
CA PRO A 94 -1.86 18.85 13.06
C PRO A 94 -1.88 17.37 12.66
N SER A 95 -0.72 16.83 12.31
CA SER A 95 -0.59 15.39 12.08
C SER A 95 -1.03 14.59 13.32
N ARG A 96 -1.74 13.49 13.09
CA ARG A 96 -2.17 12.59 14.17
C ARG A 96 -1.20 11.43 14.30
N VAL A 97 -0.35 11.45 15.31
CA VAL A 97 0.61 10.37 15.61
C VAL A 97 -0.13 9.19 16.24
N VAL A 98 0.18 7.98 15.75
CA VAL A 98 -0.46 6.74 16.21
C VAL A 98 0.52 5.62 16.54
N ASN A 99 1.65 5.52 15.82
CA ASN A 99 2.70 4.51 16.01
C ASN A 99 2.15 3.07 16.17
N GLU A 100 1.19 2.70 15.32
CA GLU A 100 0.57 1.37 15.35
C GLU A 100 1.39 0.40 14.48
N ARG A 101 1.89 -0.67 15.11
CA ARG A 101 2.47 -1.82 14.39
C ARG A 101 1.34 -2.62 13.75
N ILE A 102 1.43 -2.83 12.44
CA ILE A 102 0.42 -3.55 11.67
C ILE A 102 0.68 -5.04 11.81
N THR A 103 -0.37 -5.81 12.13
CA THR A 103 -0.28 -7.24 12.45
C THR A 103 -1.17 -8.09 11.54
N GLY A 104 -0.96 -9.42 11.53
CA GLY A 104 -1.72 -10.36 10.71
C GLY A 104 -1.39 -10.26 9.21
N ASP A 105 -2.19 -10.90 8.38
CA ASP A 105 -1.90 -11.02 6.94
C ASP A 105 -2.46 -9.85 6.13
N PHE A 106 -1.61 -9.18 5.36
CA PHE A 106 -2.00 -8.06 4.51
C PHE A 106 -1.05 -7.89 3.33
N PHE A 107 -1.43 -7.02 2.40
CA PHE A 107 -0.55 -6.59 1.31
C PHE A 107 -0.33 -5.08 1.36
N LEU A 108 0.89 -4.66 1.07
CA LEU A 108 1.25 -3.29 0.73
C LEU A 108 1.13 -3.14 -0.80
N VAL A 109 0.35 -2.17 -1.25
CA VAL A 109 0.07 -1.94 -2.67
C VAL A 109 0.98 -0.84 -3.20
N LEU A 110 1.83 -1.18 -4.17
CA LEU A 110 2.73 -0.25 -4.84
C LEU A 110 2.38 -0.06 -6.31
N LYS A 111 2.69 1.13 -6.83
CA LYS A 111 2.63 1.42 -8.27
C LYS A 111 3.80 2.33 -8.65
N ALA A 112 4.39 2.11 -9.83
CA ALA A 112 5.36 3.04 -10.40
C ALA A 112 4.71 4.33 -10.93
N THR A 113 3.47 4.23 -11.41
CA THR A 113 2.67 5.38 -11.88
C THR A 113 1.21 5.25 -11.48
N PHE A 114 0.45 6.35 -11.50
CA PHE A 114 -0.95 6.35 -11.08
C PHE A 114 -1.83 5.36 -11.87
N ARG A 115 -1.58 5.15 -13.17
CA ARG A 115 -2.33 4.21 -14.01
C ARG A 115 -1.60 2.88 -14.26
N GLY A 116 -0.38 2.74 -13.77
CA GLY A 116 0.46 1.58 -13.99
C GLY A 116 -0.04 0.30 -13.30
N PRO A 117 0.63 -0.82 -13.59
CA PRO A 117 0.40 -2.09 -12.90
C PRO A 117 0.66 -1.93 -11.40
N ARG A 118 0.02 -2.79 -10.62
CA ARG A 118 0.22 -2.86 -9.17
C ARG A 118 1.20 -3.98 -8.83
N LEU A 119 2.00 -3.73 -7.79
CA LEU A 119 2.74 -4.74 -7.05
C LEU A 119 2.11 -4.86 -5.66
N TYR A 120 1.87 -6.08 -5.22
CA TYR A 120 1.31 -6.43 -3.92
C TYR A 120 2.38 -7.14 -3.10
N VAL A 121 3.01 -6.37 -2.22
CA VAL A 121 4.06 -6.86 -1.33
C VAL A 121 3.39 -7.52 -0.14
N ARG A 122 3.68 -8.80 0.06
CA ARG A 122 2.97 -9.64 1.02
C ARG A 122 3.58 -9.55 2.41
N PHE A 123 2.70 -9.45 3.41
CA PHE A 123 3.03 -9.58 4.81
C PHE A 123 2.23 -10.74 5.40
N ARG A 124 2.92 -11.60 6.16
CA ARG A 124 2.31 -12.69 6.93
C ARG A 124 2.57 -12.47 8.41
N ASP A 125 1.51 -12.52 9.22
CA ASP A 125 1.58 -12.20 10.66
C ASP A 125 2.27 -10.85 10.97
N GLY A 126 2.15 -9.89 10.03
CA GLY A 126 2.75 -8.56 10.10
C GLY A 126 4.24 -8.47 9.75
N VAL A 127 4.83 -9.54 9.21
CA VAL A 127 6.22 -9.60 8.76
C VAL A 127 6.26 -9.68 7.24
N LEU A 128 7.13 -8.87 6.62
CA LEU A 128 7.39 -8.89 5.19
C LEU A 128 7.85 -10.29 4.74
N GLU A 129 7.19 -10.85 3.74
CA GLU A 129 7.64 -12.09 3.09
C GLU A 129 8.63 -11.81 1.96
N ASP A 130 9.39 -12.84 1.56
CA ASP A 130 10.28 -12.78 0.41
C ASP A 130 9.56 -12.42 -0.89
N ALA A 131 10.29 -11.83 -1.82
CA ALA A 131 9.77 -11.36 -3.11
C ALA A 131 9.04 -12.44 -3.92
N ALA A 132 9.41 -13.71 -3.75
CA ALA A 132 8.73 -14.85 -4.39
C ALA A 132 7.26 -15.00 -3.97
N ALA A 133 6.88 -14.54 -2.76
CA ALA A 133 5.51 -14.61 -2.25
C ALA A 133 4.66 -13.38 -2.61
N TRP A 134 5.23 -12.39 -3.29
CA TRP A 134 4.53 -11.20 -3.73
C TRP A 134 3.69 -11.50 -4.96
N LEU A 135 2.78 -10.58 -5.29
CA LEU A 135 1.98 -10.67 -6.51
C LEU A 135 2.15 -9.39 -7.34
N HIS A 136 2.18 -9.49 -8.66
CA HIS A 136 2.16 -8.31 -9.52
C HIS A 136 1.12 -8.43 -10.63
N GLU A 137 0.60 -7.28 -11.06
CA GLU A 137 -0.23 -7.19 -12.26
C GLU A 137 0.65 -7.22 -13.49
N GLU A 138 0.39 -8.16 -14.38
CA GLU A 138 0.92 -8.18 -15.74
C GLU A 138 -0.15 -7.62 -16.67
N SER A 139 0.19 -6.57 -17.44
CA SER A 139 -0.69 -6.03 -18.46
C SER A 139 -0.26 -6.54 -19.83
N THR A 140 -1.15 -7.23 -20.53
CA THR A 140 -0.91 -7.60 -21.92
C THR A 140 -1.07 -6.36 -22.80
N PRO A 141 -0.04 -5.95 -23.58
CA PRO A 141 -0.13 -4.80 -24.46
C PRO A 141 -1.37 -4.87 -25.38
N GLY A 142 -2.15 -3.80 -25.41
CA GLY A 142 -3.35 -3.72 -26.25
C GLY A 142 -4.64 -4.27 -25.62
N THR A 143 -4.60 -4.77 -24.37
CA THR A 143 -5.80 -5.20 -23.63
C THR A 143 -5.95 -4.44 -22.31
N PHE A 144 -7.17 -4.44 -21.76
CA PHE A 144 -7.43 -4.00 -20.39
C PHE A 144 -7.35 -5.16 -19.37
N GLU A 145 -7.05 -6.37 -19.85
CA GLU A 145 -6.93 -7.55 -19.00
C GLU A 145 -5.67 -7.46 -18.14
N ARG A 146 -5.84 -7.82 -16.86
CA ARG A 146 -4.76 -7.82 -15.88
C ARG A 146 -4.74 -9.18 -15.23
N THR A 147 -3.64 -9.88 -15.38
CA THR A 147 -3.42 -11.15 -14.68
C THR A 147 -2.50 -10.92 -13.49
N LEU A 148 -2.70 -11.70 -12.43
CA LEU A 148 -1.80 -11.69 -11.28
C LEU A 148 -0.78 -12.80 -11.44
N ARG A 149 0.49 -12.44 -11.24
CA ARG A 149 1.63 -13.36 -11.26
C ARG A 149 2.33 -13.33 -9.91
N GLU A 150 2.85 -14.48 -9.49
CA GLU A 150 3.71 -14.56 -8.31
C GLU A 150 5.09 -13.98 -8.60
N GLY A 151 5.73 -13.44 -7.56
CA GLY A 151 7.02 -12.78 -7.65
C GLY A 151 6.94 -11.26 -7.69
N ALA A 152 8.11 -10.62 -7.54
CA ALA A 152 8.25 -9.19 -7.77
C ALA A 152 7.95 -8.84 -9.23
N HIS A 153 7.49 -7.61 -9.46
CA HIS A 153 7.32 -7.10 -10.81
C HIS A 153 8.71 -6.96 -11.47
N PRO A 154 8.88 -7.26 -12.78
CA PRO A 154 10.19 -7.18 -13.45
C PRO A 154 10.86 -5.80 -13.35
N ASP A 155 10.07 -4.73 -13.36
CA ASP A 155 10.55 -3.34 -13.17
C ASP A 155 10.69 -2.93 -11.69
N PHE A 156 10.49 -3.83 -10.73
CA PHE A 156 10.78 -3.55 -9.32
C PHE A 156 12.29 -3.71 -9.10
N PRO A 157 12.95 -2.75 -8.42
CA PRO A 157 14.39 -2.84 -8.23
C PRO A 157 14.77 -4.11 -7.47
N ASP A 158 15.82 -4.78 -7.93
CA ASP A 158 16.44 -5.86 -7.18
C ASP A 158 16.95 -5.35 -5.83
N ALA A 159 16.98 -6.24 -4.85
CA ALA A 159 17.66 -5.93 -3.59
C ALA A 159 19.13 -5.62 -3.91
N PRO A 160 19.72 -4.57 -3.29
CA PRO A 160 21.15 -4.32 -3.45
C PRO A 160 21.93 -5.57 -3.03
N GLU A 161 22.80 -6.06 -3.91
CA GLU A 161 23.77 -7.10 -3.55
C GLU A 161 24.67 -6.52 -2.44
N HIS A 162 24.66 -7.16 -1.27
CA HIS A 162 25.45 -6.76 -0.11
C HIS A 162 26.76 -7.54 -0.02
#